data_AF-D6PKK7-F1
#
_entry.id   AF-D6PKK7-F1
#
_cell.length_a   1.000
_cell.length_b   1.000
_cell.length_c   1.000
_cell.angle_alpha   90.00
_cell.angle_beta   90.00
_cell.angle_gamma   90.00
#
_symmetry.space_group_name_H-M   'P 1'
#
loop_
_entity.id
_entity.type
_entity.pdbx_description
1 polymer ?
#
loop_
_entity_poly.entity_id
_entity_poly.type
_entity_poly.pdbx_seq_one_letter_code
_entity_poly.pdbx_strand_id
1 'polypeptide(L)'
;MVYIEYHRYVTPFRQKATFNSNISNWDVSNVTDMSSMFNEATNFNQPIGNWDTSKVIRMNHMFQIATNFNQPIGDWDTSEVMYMHTMFNGASSFNQPIGNWDTSNVEGMSHMFQNATSFNQPIGEWNTSNVMNMQMMFYGASNFNQPIGNWDTSNVLGMASMFNGASSFNQPIGNWDTSNVGVGLSGTPDTHMFGMFFNATSFNQNISSWCVEHMQSEPGSFNTSSGFENNEAYQPKWGETCSQSNPDSSDHSDHEDVHHHEDQYDHANEHGYHGQSDHDFDIPSANENEHDHSDHYTHEEDHNKHFHYHEEDNHSEEYSDSDEPLQINILQ
;
A
#
# COMPACT_ATOMS: atom_id res chain seq x y z
N MET A 1 27.77 -27.12 11.16
CA MET A 1 27.27 -25.74 11.36
C MET A 1 27.91 -24.89 10.30
N VAL A 2 27.13 -24.46 9.29
CA VAL A 2 27.57 -23.39 8.40
C VAL A 2 27.33 -22.12 9.21
N TYR A 3 28.40 -21.49 9.69
CA TYR A 3 28.31 -20.18 10.33
C TYR A 3 28.07 -19.16 9.23
N ILE A 4 26.93 -18.46 9.28
CA ILE A 4 26.77 -17.19 8.56
C ILE A 4 27.54 -16.15 9.39
N GLU A 5 28.87 -16.20 9.32
CA GLU A 5 29.73 -15.20 9.95
C GLU A 5 29.47 -13.85 9.27
N TYR A 6 28.98 -12.87 10.03
CA TYR A 6 29.09 -11.43 9.75
C TYR A 6 28.43 -10.84 8.49
N HIS A 7 27.63 -11.57 7.75
CA HIS A 7 26.95 -10.97 6.61
C HIS A 7 25.61 -10.37 7.07
N ARG A 8 25.51 -9.03 6.94
CA ARG A 8 24.24 -8.26 6.92
C ARG A 8 23.22 -8.78 5.89
N TYR A 9 23.57 -9.79 5.11
CA TYR A 9 22.84 -10.33 3.98
C TYR A 9 22.97 -11.86 4.00
N VAL A 10 21.86 -12.58 3.86
CA VAL A 10 21.93 -13.99 3.46
C VAL A 10 22.05 -14.02 1.95
N THR A 11 22.99 -14.81 1.39
CA THR A 11 23.09 -14.96 -0.07
C THR A 11 21.72 -15.43 -0.61
N PRO A 12 21.05 -14.64 -1.46
CA PRO A 12 19.72 -15.00 -1.92
C PRO A 12 19.77 -16.33 -2.70
N PHE A 13 18.83 -17.23 -2.42
CA PHE A 13 18.55 -18.38 -3.30
C PHE A 13 17.63 -17.99 -4.46
N ARG A 14 17.58 -16.69 -4.78
CA ARG A 14 16.81 -16.11 -5.87
C ARG A 14 17.03 -16.87 -7.17
N GLN A 15 15.96 -17.19 -7.88
CA GLN A 15 15.96 -17.88 -9.17
C GLN A 15 16.53 -19.30 -9.15
N LYS A 16 16.80 -19.88 -7.97
CA LYS A 16 17.13 -21.30 -7.86
C LYS A 16 15.84 -22.11 -7.73
N ALA A 17 15.10 -22.23 -8.84
CA ALA A 17 13.83 -22.96 -8.90
C ALA A 17 13.90 -24.38 -8.30
N THR A 18 15.06 -25.04 -8.39
CA THR A 18 15.29 -26.39 -7.85
C THR A 18 15.75 -26.44 -6.40
N PHE A 19 16.00 -25.30 -5.75
CA PHE A 19 16.51 -25.26 -4.38
C PHE A 19 15.47 -25.76 -3.37
N ASN A 20 15.81 -26.82 -2.65
CA ASN A 20 14.98 -27.39 -1.58
C ASN A 20 15.84 -28.12 -0.54
N SER A 21 17.09 -27.68 -0.34
CA SER A 21 18.01 -28.29 0.61
C SER A 21 17.64 -27.93 2.05
N ASN A 22 17.79 -28.87 2.99
CA ASN A 22 17.47 -28.61 4.40
C ASN A 22 18.41 -27.55 5.00
N ILE A 23 17.81 -26.44 5.44
CA ILE A 23 18.47 -25.28 6.06
C ILE A 23 17.89 -24.94 7.44
N SER A 24 17.12 -25.86 8.04
CA SER A 24 16.48 -25.67 9.35
C SER A 24 17.48 -25.34 10.48
N ASN A 25 18.74 -25.75 10.35
CA ASN A 25 19.80 -25.55 11.33
C ASN A 25 20.67 -24.31 11.08
N TRP A 26 20.29 -23.45 10.14
CA TRP A 26 21.00 -22.20 9.90
C TRP A 26 20.78 -21.23 11.08
N ASP A 27 21.85 -20.59 11.53
CA ASP A 27 21.77 -19.49 12.49
C ASP A 27 21.55 -18.18 11.72
N VAL A 28 20.34 -17.64 11.83
CA VAL A 28 19.93 -16.38 11.21
C VAL A 28 19.69 -15.26 12.22
N SER A 29 20.07 -15.46 13.49
CA SER A 29 19.82 -14.53 14.62
C SER A 29 20.48 -13.14 14.51
N ASN A 30 21.35 -12.95 13.50
CA ASN A 30 22.00 -11.67 13.20
C ASN A 30 21.61 -11.12 11.82
N VAL A 31 20.72 -11.81 11.09
CA VAL A 31 20.26 -11.38 9.78
C VAL A 31 19.26 -10.25 9.95
N THR A 32 19.53 -9.12 9.31
CA THR A 32 18.61 -7.98 9.27
C THR A 32 17.83 -7.88 7.96
N ASP A 33 18.26 -8.61 6.94
CA ASP A 33 17.72 -8.55 5.60
C ASP A 33 17.52 -9.96 5.03
N MET A 34 16.26 -10.37 4.89
CA MET A 34 15.83 -11.61 4.25
C MET A 34 15.15 -11.35 2.91
N SER A 35 15.28 -10.15 2.35
CA SER A 35 14.62 -9.79 1.11
C SER A 35 15.04 -10.73 -0.03
N SER A 36 14.07 -11.14 -0.83
CA SER A 36 14.25 -12.05 -1.97
C SER A 36 14.91 -13.41 -1.67
N MET A 37 15.04 -13.83 -0.40
CA MET A 37 15.83 -15.01 -0.02
C MET A 37 15.42 -16.28 -0.77
N PHE A 38 14.12 -16.47 -1.04
CA PHE A 38 13.56 -17.61 -1.79
C PHE A 38 12.74 -17.16 -3.00
N ASN A 39 13.02 -15.98 -3.54
CA ASN A 39 12.33 -15.47 -4.72
C ASN A 39 12.52 -16.43 -5.91
N GLU A 40 11.43 -16.86 -6.53
CA GLU A 40 11.36 -17.85 -7.61
C GLU A 40 11.92 -19.25 -7.26
N ALA A 41 12.11 -19.56 -5.97
CA ALA A 41 12.48 -20.90 -5.51
C ALA A 41 11.23 -21.81 -5.48
N THR A 42 10.68 -22.11 -6.66
CA THR A 42 9.38 -22.77 -6.84
C THR A 42 9.24 -24.11 -6.10
N ASN A 43 10.33 -24.88 -5.92
CA ASN A 43 10.34 -26.14 -5.18
C ASN A 43 10.61 -26.01 -3.67
N PHE A 44 10.95 -24.82 -3.17
CA PHE A 44 11.33 -24.64 -1.78
C PHE A 44 10.14 -24.83 -0.83
N ASN A 45 10.28 -25.74 0.13
CA ASN A 45 9.27 -26.01 1.16
C ASN A 45 9.90 -26.58 2.44
N GLN A 46 11.07 -26.08 2.83
CA GLN A 46 11.83 -26.60 3.97
C GLN A 46 11.40 -25.95 5.30
N PRO A 47 11.40 -26.70 6.41
CA PRO A 47 10.95 -26.19 7.70
C PRO A 47 11.93 -25.13 8.22
N ILE A 48 11.48 -23.88 8.21
CA ILE A 48 12.23 -22.68 8.66
C ILE A 48 11.50 -21.92 9.77
N GLY A 49 10.44 -22.50 10.32
CA GLY A 49 9.65 -21.87 11.40
C GLY A 49 10.44 -21.68 12.70
N ASN A 50 11.56 -22.38 12.88
CA ASN A 50 12.42 -22.29 14.05
C ASN A 50 13.50 -21.21 13.96
N TRP A 51 13.52 -20.41 12.89
CA TRP A 51 14.48 -19.33 12.71
C TRP A 51 14.20 -18.17 13.67
N ASP A 52 15.28 -17.60 14.23
CA ASP A 52 15.22 -16.37 15.00
C ASP A 52 15.22 -15.17 14.05
N THR A 53 14.04 -14.59 13.84
CA THR A 53 13.82 -13.43 12.96
C THR A 53 13.77 -12.09 13.69
N SER A 54 14.09 -12.06 14.99
CA SER A 54 13.91 -10.89 15.86
C SER A 54 14.69 -9.63 15.45
N LYS A 55 15.67 -9.74 14.54
CA LYS A 55 16.44 -8.61 14.01
C LYS A 55 16.12 -8.29 12.55
N VAL A 56 15.22 -9.03 11.92
CA VAL A 56 14.91 -8.87 10.49
C VAL A 56 14.08 -7.60 10.29
N ILE A 57 14.57 -6.72 9.42
CA ILE A 57 13.92 -5.46 9.04
C ILE A 57 13.24 -5.59 7.67
N ARG A 58 13.81 -6.40 6.77
CA ARG A 58 13.33 -6.57 5.38
C ARG A 58 12.95 -8.01 5.08
N MET A 59 11.70 -8.23 4.69
CA MET A 59 11.16 -9.51 4.22
C MET A 59 10.51 -9.40 2.83
N ASN A 60 10.69 -8.27 2.14
CA ASN A 60 10.10 -8.04 0.82
C ASN A 60 10.58 -9.07 -0.20
N HIS A 61 9.67 -9.53 -1.06
CA HIS A 61 9.89 -10.58 -2.07
C HIS A 61 10.39 -11.94 -1.54
N MET A 62 10.46 -12.18 -0.22
CA MET A 62 11.15 -13.35 0.34
C MET A 62 10.66 -14.68 -0.24
N PHE A 63 9.36 -14.83 -0.47
CA PHE A 63 8.73 -16.02 -1.07
C PHE A 63 8.00 -15.71 -2.38
N GLN A 64 8.36 -14.62 -3.07
CA GLN A 64 7.78 -14.30 -4.37
C GLN A 64 7.97 -15.50 -5.31
N ILE A 65 6.90 -16.00 -5.93
CA ILE A 65 6.89 -17.13 -6.88
C ILE A 65 7.44 -18.44 -6.26
N ALA A 66 7.52 -18.55 -4.93
CA ALA A 66 7.83 -19.80 -4.25
C ALA A 66 6.57 -20.69 -4.19
N THR A 67 6.14 -21.19 -5.36
CA THR A 67 4.82 -21.80 -5.58
C THR A 67 4.48 -22.96 -4.64
N ASN A 68 5.47 -23.73 -4.19
CA ASN A 68 5.28 -24.87 -3.28
C ASN A 68 5.45 -24.54 -1.79
N PHE A 69 5.86 -23.31 -1.44
CA PHE A 69 6.13 -22.95 -0.06
C PHE A 69 4.84 -22.91 0.76
N ASN A 70 4.79 -23.68 1.86
CA ASN A 70 3.64 -23.73 2.76
C ASN A 70 4.06 -24.16 4.18
N GLN A 71 5.21 -23.69 4.66
CA GLN A 71 5.73 -24.05 5.99
C GLN A 71 5.23 -23.11 7.08
N PRO A 72 5.00 -23.63 8.31
CA PRO A 72 4.53 -22.80 9.41
C PRO A 72 5.61 -21.79 9.81
N ILE A 73 5.30 -20.51 9.66
CA ILE A 73 6.14 -19.35 9.99
C ILE A 73 5.42 -18.35 10.89
N GLY A 74 4.29 -18.77 11.49
CA GLY A 74 3.49 -17.93 12.37
C GLY A 74 4.19 -17.53 13.67
N ASP A 75 5.23 -18.28 14.06
CA ASP A 75 6.03 -18.04 15.28
C ASP A 75 7.22 -17.09 15.04
N TRP A 76 7.40 -16.58 13.82
CA TRP A 76 8.43 -15.58 13.53
C TRP A 76 8.14 -14.27 14.26
N ASP A 77 9.18 -13.68 14.82
CA ASP A 77 9.15 -12.32 15.34
C ASP A 77 9.26 -11.34 14.18
N THR A 78 8.22 -10.54 13.98
CA THR A 78 8.13 -9.52 12.92
C THR A 78 8.13 -8.10 13.47
N SER A 79 8.37 -7.91 14.78
CA SER A 79 8.23 -6.62 15.46
C SER A 79 9.15 -5.53 14.90
N GLU A 80 10.31 -5.89 14.34
CA GLU A 80 11.25 -4.95 13.70
C GLU A 80 11.07 -4.84 12.17
N VAL A 81 10.14 -5.60 11.57
CA VAL A 81 9.98 -5.65 10.11
C VAL A 81 9.26 -4.39 9.61
N MET A 82 9.89 -3.69 8.67
CA MET A 82 9.33 -2.50 8.04
C MET A 82 8.80 -2.76 6.62
N TYR A 83 9.36 -3.75 5.92
CA TYR A 83 9.07 -3.99 4.50
C TYR A 83 8.64 -5.42 4.22
N MET A 84 7.35 -5.60 3.86
CA MET A 84 6.74 -6.91 3.52
C MET A 84 6.13 -6.96 2.09
N HIS A 85 6.30 -5.90 1.30
CA HIS A 85 5.76 -5.85 -0.07
C HIS A 85 6.22 -7.06 -0.90
N THR A 86 5.30 -7.60 -1.71
CA THR A 86 5.55 -8.74 -2.60
C THR A 86 5.96 -10.05 -1.92
N MET A 87 5.94 -10.16 -0.58
CA MET A 87 6.51 -11.30 0.15
C MET A 87 5.95 -12.67 -0.31
N PHE A 88 4.64 -12.78 -0.54
CA PHE A 88 3.97 -14.02 -0.99
C PHE A 88 3.36 -13.89 -2.39
N ASN A 89 3.80 -12.93 -3.20
CA ASN A 89 3.30 -12.78 -4.56
C ASN A 89 3.57 -14.05 -5.38
N GLY A 90 2.54 -14.76 -5.83
CA GLY A 90 2.65 -16.00 -6.58
C GLY A 90 3.01 -17.22 -5.74
N ALA A 91 3.06 -17.12 -4.40
CA ALA A 91 3.21 -18.25 -3.50
C ALA A 91 1.90 -19.05 -3.40
N SER A 92 1.48 -19.64 -4.52
CA SER A 92 0.12 -20.16 -4.73
C SER A 92 -0.32 -21.24 -3.74
N SER A 93 0.60 -21.97 -3.11
CA SER A 93 0.30 -23.00 -2.10
C SER A 93 0.27 -22.49 -0.66
N PHE A 94 0.74 -21.25 -0.40
CA PHE A 94 0.89 -20.74 0.95
C PHE A 94 -0.46 -20.49 1.61
N ASN A 95 -0.69 -21.11 2.77
CA ASN A 95 -1.92 -20.94 3.55
C ASN A 95 -1.68 -21.22 5.05
N GLN A 96 -0.61 -20.66 5.61
CA GLN A 96 -0.23 -20.86 7.02
C GLN A 96 -0.66 -19.68 7.88
N PRO A 97 -1.05 -19.93 9.16
CA PRO A 97 -1.51 -18.88 10.04
C PRO A 97 -0.37 -17.89 10.35
N ILE A 98 -0.61 -16.62 10.02
CA ILE A 98 0.31 -15.49 10.24
C ILE A 98 -0.40 -14.29 10.91
N GLY A 99 -1.61 -14.51 11.42
CA GLY A 99 -2.41 -13.46 12.07
C GLY A 99 -1.79 -12.90 13.35
N ASN A 100 -0.83 -13.60 13.95
CA ASN A 100 -0.12 -13.18 15.16
C ASN A 100 1.13 -12.33 14.89
N TRP A 101 1.47 -12.08 13.62
CA TRP A 101 2.58 -11.20 13.29
C TRP A 101 2.32 -9.77 13.77
N ASP A 102 3.35 -9.16 14.34
CA ASP A 102 3.35 -7.73 14.64
C ASP A 102 3.65 -6.97 13.34
N THR A 103 2.67 -6.21 12.85
CA THR A 103 2.77 -5.40 11.64
C THR A 103 2.83 -3.90 11.95
N SER A 104 2.96 -3.52 13.23
CA SER A 104 2.86 -2.12 13.66
C SER A 104 3.93 -1.21 13.05
N ASN A 105 5.07 -1.74 12.62
CA ASN A 105 6.14 -1.00 11.94
C ASN A 105 6.13 -1.12 10.41
N VAL A 106 5.18 -1.87 9.82
CA VAL A 106 5.16 -2.12 8.37
C VAL A 106 4.59 -0.92 7.62
N GLU A 107 5.38 -0.36 6.71
CA GLU A 107 4.98 0.82 5.90
C GLU A 107 4.38 0.42 4.54
N GLY A 108 4.78 -0.74 4.00
CA GLY A 108 4.42 -1.17 2.64
C GLY A 108 3.99 -2.63 2.55
N MET A 109 2.74 -2.86 2.10
CA MET A 109 2.13 -4.18 1.90
C MET A 109 1.68 -4.42 0.46
N SER A 110 2.11 -3.59 -0.50
CA SER A 110 1.75 -3.74 -1.90
C SER A 110 2.14 -5.13 -2.43
N HIS A 111 1.28 -5.71 -3.26
CA HIS A 111 1.44 -7.04 -3.87
C HIS A 111 1.65 -8.21 -2.89
N MET A 112 1.49 -8.04 -1.57
CA MET A 112 1.92 -9.03 -0.57
C MET A 112 1.36 -10.43 -0.82
N PHE A 113 0.08 -10.54 -1.20
CA PHE A 113 -0.62 -11.79 -1.52
C PHE A 113 -1.12 -11.86 -2.96
N GLN A 114 -0.54 -11.07 -3.88
CA GLN A 114 -0.90 -11.15 -5.29
C GLN A 114 -0.76 -12.60 -5.79
N ASN A 115 -1.80 -13.17 -6.41
CA ASN A 115 -1.85 -14.54 -6.91
C ASN A 115 -1.53 -15.63 -5.86
N ALA A 116 -1.61 -15.33 -4.56
CA ALA A 116 -1.52 -16.34 -3.49
C ALA A 116 -2.86 -17.08 -3.38
N THR A 117 -3.19 -17.87 -4.41
CA THR A 117 -4.54 -18.41 -4.63
C THR A 117 -5.06 -19.30 -3.49
N SER A 118 -4.20 -19.95 -2.72
CA SER A 118 -4.61 -20.77 -1.56
C SER A 118 -4.78 -19.99 -0.25
N PHE A 119 -4.29 -18.76 -0.17
CA PHE A 119 -4.24 -18.01 1.08
C PHE A 119 -5.64 -17.59 1.56
N ASN A 120 -6.01 -18.01 2.76
CA ASN A 120 -7.29 -17.63 3.40
C ASN A 120 -7.18 -17.67 4.93
N GLN A 121 -6.10 -17.11 5.48
CA GLN A 121 -5.83 -17.12 6.92
C GLN A 121 -6.23 -15.79 7.58
N PRO A 122 -6.72 -15.81 8.83
CA PRO A 122 -7.17 -14.60 9.51
C PRO A 122 -5.98 -13.66 9.74
N ILE A 123 -6.12 -12.43 9.23
CA ILE A 123 -5.15 -11.32 9.34
C ILE A 123 -5.84 -10.01 9.75
N GLY A 124 -7.08 -10.11 10.25
CA GLY A 124 -7.88 -8.95 10.66
C GLY A 124 -7.33 -8.20 11.87
N GLU A 125 -6.45 -8.84 12.66
CA GLU A 125 -5.80 -8.27 13.85
C GLU A 125 -4.47 -7.55 13.54
N TRP A 126 -4.05 -7.52 12.28
CA TRP A 126 -2.87 -6.76 11.89
C TRP A 126 -3.08 -5.26 12.13
N ASN A 127 -2.06 -4.62 12.68
CA ASN A 127 -2.01 -3.17 12.77
C ASN A 127 -1.55 -2.61 11.41
N THR A 128 -2.44 -1.90 10.72
CA THR A 128 -2.17 -1.28 9.41
C THR A 128 -2.01 0.24 9.47
N SER A 129 -1.97 0.84 10.67
CA SER A 129 -1.98 2.31 10.82
C SER A 129 -0.80 3.01 10.15
N ASN A 130 0.32 2.32 9.93
CA ASN A 130 1.51 2.87 9.25
C ASN A 130 1.58 2.51 7.76
N VAL A 131 0.64 1.72 7.24
CA VAL A 131 0.68 1.24 5.85
C VAL A 131 0.24 2.37 4.90
N MET A 132 1.13 2.72 3.96
CA MET A 132 0.86 3.78 2.99
C MET A 132 0.43 3.25 1.62
N ASN A 133 0.73 1.99 1.28
CA ASN A 133 0.43 1.41 -0.02
C ASN A 133 -0.08 -0.04 0.09
N MET A 134 -1.30 -0.26 -0.43
CA MET A 134 -1.99 -1.56 -0.50
C MET A 134 -2.31 -2.00 -1.94
N GLN A 135 -1.68 -1.38 -2.94
CA GLN A 135 -1.87 -1.72 -4.35
C GLN A 135 -1.66 -3.22 -4.59
N MET A 136 -2.58 -3.83 -5.32
CA MET A 136 -2.57 -5.25 -5.70
C MET A 136 -2.38 -6.25 -4.55
N MET A 137 -2.62 -5.87 -3.29
CA MET A 137 -2.31 -6.71 -2.13
C MET A 137 -2.98 -8.10 -2.22
N PHE A 138 -4.21 -8.18 -2.72
CA PHE A 138 -4.97 -9.43 -2.93
C PHE A 138 -5.35 -9.66 -4.40
N TYR A 139 -4.63 -9.04 -5.34
CA TYR A 139 -4.87 -9.25 -6.78
C TYR A 139 -4.80 -10.74 -7.10
N GLY A 140 -5.87 -11.35 -7.62
CA GLY A 140 -5.92 -12.77 -7.97
C GLY A 140 -5.86 -13.74 -6.78
N ALA A 141 -5.96 -13.27 -5.53
CA ALA A 141 -6.04 -14.10 -4.33
C ALA A 141 -7.45 -14.71 -4.20
N SER A 142 -7.79 -15.60 -5.13
CA SER A 142 -9.17 -16.02 -5.40
C SER A 142 -9.90 -16.68 -4.23
N ASN A 143 -9.19 -17.28 -3.25
CA ASN A 143 -9.80 -17.90 -2.07
C ASN A 143 -9.88 -16.98 -0.84
N PHE A 144 -9.25 -15.79 -0.86
CA PHE A 144 -9.20 -14.93 0.31
C PHE A 144 -10.57 -14.36 0.64
N ASN A 145 -11.06 -14.59 1.86
CA ASN A 145 -12.35 -14.09 2.33
C ASN A 145 -12.36 -13.89 3.87
N GLN A 146 -11.29 -13.29 4.41
CA GLN A 146 -11.14 -13.08 5.85
C GLN A 146 -11.52 -11.65 6.24
N PRO A 147 -12.13 -11.45 7.43
CA PRO A 147 -12.55 -10.14 7.87
C PRO A 147 -11.33 -9.23 8.08
N ILE A 148 -11.32 -8.11 7.36
CA ILE A 148 -10.29 -7.06 7.42
C ILE A 148 -10.90 -5.67 7.58
N GLY A 149 -12.19 -5.59 7.94
CA GLY A 149 -12.87 -4.32 8.16
C GLY A 149 -12.28 -3.50 9.31
N ASN A 150 -11.57 -4.13 10.25
CA ASN A 150 -10.94 -3.45 11.39
C ASN A 150 -9.60 -2.78 11.05
N TRP A 151 -9.09 -2.95 9.82
CA TRP A 151 -7.85 -2.29 9.41
C TRP A 151 -7.99 -0.77 9.41
N ASP A 152 -6.96 -0.12 9.91
CA ASP A 152 -6.79 1.33 9.79
C ASP A 152 -6.20 1.64 8.40
N THR A 153 -6.98 2.32 7.58
CA THR A 153 -6.59 2.73 6.23
C THR A 153 -6.35 4.23 6.11
N SER A 154 -6.37 4.98 7.21
CA SER A 154 -6.31 6.45 7.18
C SER A 154 -5.03 6.98 6.54
N ASN A 155 -3.94 6.22 6.54
CA ASN A 155 -2.66 6.61 5.92
C ASN A 155 -2.44 6.03 4.51
N VAL A 156 -3.39 5.26 3.98
CA VAL A 156 -3.24 4.60 2.68
C VAL A 156 -3.42 5.59 1.54
N LEU A 157 -2.41 5.67 0.67
CA LEU A 157 -2.39 6.56 -0.49
C LEU A 157 -2.81 5.86 -1.79
N GLY A 158 -2.69 4.53 -1.86
CA GLY A 158 -2.96 3.76 -3.08
C GLY A 158 -3.54 2.37 -2.83
N MET A 159 -4.63 2.06 -3.53
CA MET A 159 -5.40 0.80 -3.43
C MET A 159 -5.67 0.16 -4.81
N ALA A 160 -4.94 0.59 -5.84
CA ALA A 160 -5.14 0.16 -7.22
C ALA A 160 -5.15 -1.37 -7.33
N SER A 161 -6.21 -1.91 -7.93
CA SER A 161 -6.40 -3.34 -8.17
C SER A 161 -6.24 -4.24 -6.93
N MET A 162 -6.44 -3.72 -5.72
CA MET A 162 -6.23 -4.45 -4.46
C MET A 162 -7.00 -5.78 -4.40
N PHE A 163 -8.25 -5.82 -4.86
CA PHE A 163 -9.12 -7.00 -4.88
C PHE A 163 -9.46 -7.48 -6.30
N ASN A 164 -8.71 -7.04 -7.31
CA ASN A 164 -8.93 -7.46 -8.69
C ASN A 164 -8.81 -8.99 -8.79
N GLY A 165 -9.85 -9.68 -9.21
CA GLY A 165 -9.88 -11.14 -9.30
C GLY A 165 -9.86 -11.88 -7.95
N ALA A 166 -10.02 -11.19 -6.82
CA ALA A 166 -10.23 -11.80 -5.50
C ALA A 166 -11.68 -12.33 -5.40
N SER A 167 -11.99 -13.33 -6.21
CA SER A 167 -13.36 -13.73 -6.54
C SER A 167 -14.19 -14.22 -5.36
N SER A 168 -13.58 -14.69 -4.26
CA SER A 168 -14.29 -15.10 -3.04
C SER A 168 -14.48 -13.99 -2.00
N PHE A 169 -13.77 -12.86 -2.13
CA PHE A 169 -13.78 -11.82 -1.11
C PHE A 169 -15.15 -11.12 -1.04
N ASN A 170 -15.77 -11.13 0.14
CA ASN A 170 -17.07 -10.47 0.36
C ASN A 170 -17.23 -10.01 1.82
N GLN A 171 -16.18 -9.46 2.41
CA GLN A 171 -16.18 -8.99 3.80
C GLN A 171 -16.48 -7.50 3.89
N PRO A 172 -17.18 -7.05 4.94
CA PRO A 172 -17.52 -5.65 5.10
C PRO A 172 -16.26 -4.81 5.32
N ILE A 173 -16.09 -3.80 4.47
CA ILE A 173 -14.98 -2.82 4.51
C ILE A 173 -15.49 -1.37 4.37
N GLY A 174 -16.80 -1.16 4.48
CA GLY A 174 -17.40 0.17 4.32
C GLY A 174 -16.92 1.19 5.37
N ASN A 175 -16.39 0.74 6.50
CA ASN A 175 -15.86 1.59 7.57
C ASN A 175 -14.41 2.05 7.36
N TRP A 176 -13.74 1.63 6.28
CA TRP A 176 -12.41 2.12 5.95
C TRP A 176 -12.41 3.63 5.66
N ASP A 177 -11.34 4.29 6.11
CA ASP A 177 -11.05 5.67 5.78
C ASP A 177 -10.29 5.73 4.45
N THR A 178 -10.91 6.32 3.43
CA THR A 178 -10.34 6.46 2.09
C THR A 178 -9.97 7.91 1.75
N SER A 179 -10.03 8.82 2.72
CA SER A 179 -9.86 10.25 2.49
C SER A 179 -8.49 10.61 1.93
N ASN A 180 -7.43 9.90 2.34
CA ASN A 180 -6.06 10.13 1.87
C ASN A 180 -5.68 9.40 0.58
N VAL A 181 -6.57 8.59 0.00
CA VAL A 181 -6.25 7.87 -1.23
C VAL A 181 -6.06 8.86 -2.38
N GLY A 182 -4.89 8.82 -3.03
CA GLY A 182 -4.50 9.74 -4.11
C GLY A 182 -3.72 10.98 -3.65
N VAL A 183 -3.51 11.20 -2.35
CA VAL A 183 -2.70 12.32 -1.85
C VAL A 183 -1.23 12.18 -2.23
N GLY A 184 -0.62 13.24 -2.77
CA GLY A 184 0.83 13.38 -2.88
C GLY A 184 1.53 12.45 -3.88
N LEU A 185 0.78 11.68 -4.67
CA LEU A 185 1.34 10.74 -5.65
C LEU A 185 1.36 11.36 -7.05
N SER A 186 2.51 11.31 -7.71
CA SER A 186 2.68 11.75 -9.11
C SER A 186 2.04 10.72 -10.06
N GLY A 187 1.00 11.13 -10.80
CA GLY A 187 0.28 10.27 -11.75
C GLY A 187 -1.11 10.84 -12.05
N THR A 188 -1.88 10.15 -12.89
CA THR A 188 -3.30 10.49 -13.06
C THR A 188 -4.07 10.02 -11.82
N PRO A 189 -4.82 10.89 -11.13
CA PRO A 189 -5.54 10.52 -9.90
C PRO A 189 -6.38 9.25 -10.02
N ASP A 190 -6.97 9.01 -11.18
CA ASP A 190 -7.78 7.82 -11.51
C ASP A 190 -7.02 6.48 -11.42
N THR A 191 -5.69 6.48 -11.30
CA THR A 191 -4.91 5.23 -11.18
C THR A 191 -4.90 4.65 -9.77
N HIS A 192 -5.18 5.44 -8.74
CA HIS A 192 -4.98 5.04 -7.34
C HIS A 192 -6.01 4.01 -6.83
N MET A 193 -7.15 3.90 -7.49
CA MET A 193 -8.19 2.89 -7.26
C MET A 193 -8.58 2.17 -8.56
N PHE A 194 -7.79 2.30 -9.64
CA PHE A 194 -8.04 1.63 -10.92
C PHE A 194 -8.22 0.12 -10.70
N GLY A 195 -9.32 -0.43 -11.22
CA GLY A 195 -9.57 -1.87 -11.19
C GLY A 195 -9.69 -2.47 -9.78
N MET A 196 -9.91 -1.68 -8.72
CA MET A 196 -9.85 -2.15 -7.33
C MET A 196 -10.66 -3.44 -7.08
N PHE A 197 -11.84 -3.54 -7.66
CA PHE A 197 -12.76 -4.69 -7.57
C PHE A 197 -13.04 -5.34 -8.93
N PHE A 198 -12.22 -5.11 -9.95
CA PHE A 198 -12.40 -5.74 -11.26
C PHE A 198 -12.43 -7.27 -11.12
N ASN A 199 -13.44 -7.96 -11.65
CA ASN A 199 -13.64 -9.41 -11.48
C ASN A 199 -13.70 -9.89 -10.00
N ALA A 200 -13.97 -9.02 -9.02
CA ALA A 200 -14.27 -9.43 -7.64
C ALA A 200 -15.72 -9.94 -7.56
N THR A 201 -15.99 -11.08 -8.18
CA THR A 201 -17.34 -11.54 -8.52
C THR A 201 -18.27 -11.75 -7.32
N SER A 202 -17.73 -12.08 -6.14
CA SER A 202 -18.54 -12.23 -4.92
C SER A 202 -18.73 -10.93 -4.14
N PHE A 203 -17.93 -9.89 -4.40
CA PHE A 203 -17.94 -8.69 -3.58
C PHE A 203 -19.19 -7.85 -3.85
N ASN A 204 -20.07 -7.77 -2.85
CA ASN A 204 -21.30 -6.98 -2.91
C ASN A 204 -21.59 -6.30 -1.56
N GLN A 205 -20.58 -5.65 -1.00
CA GLN A 205 -20.69 -4.92 0.26
C GLN A 205 -20.97 -3.45 0.00
N ASN A 206 -21.65 -2.80 0.95
CA ASN A 206 -21.91 -1.37 0.88
C ASN A 206 -20.65 -0.58 1.28
N ILE A 207 -20.12 0.22 0.35
CA ILE A 207 -18.98 1.12 0.55
C ILE A 207 -19.34 2.59 0.32
N SER A 208 -20.64 2.94 0.40
CA SER A 208 -21.13 4.32 0.20
C SER A 208 -20.71 5.33 1.26
N SER A 209 -20.13 4.86 2.36
CA SER A 209 -19.48 5.69 3.38
C SER A 209 -18.08 6.14 3.00
N TRP A 210 -17.45 5.51 2.00
CA TRP A 210 -16.14 5.93 1.53
C TRP A 210 -16.21 7.32 0.92
N CYS A 211 -15.31 8.18 1.39
CA CYS A 211 -15.12 9.51 0.86
C CYS A 211 -13.79 9.56 0.14
N VAL A 212 -13.82 9.89 -1.15
CA VAL A 212 -12.64 9.85 -2.03
C VAL A 212 -12.47 11.23 -2.67
N GLU A 213 -11.96 12.17 -1.90
CA GLU A 213 -11.92 13.58 -2.30
C GLU A 213 -10.90 13.88 -3.41
N HIS A 214 -9.82 13.11 -3.51
CA HIS A 214 -8.75 13.34 -4.47
C HIS A 214 -8.99 12.69 -5.84
N MET A 215 -10.15 12.08 -6.08
CA MET A 215 -10.56 11.52 -7.37
C MET A 215 -11.88 12.12 -7.83
N GLN A 216 -11.87 12.85 -8.95
CA GLN A 216 -13.02 13.63 -9.44
C GLN A 216 -14.16 12.77 -9.99
N SER A 217 -13.87 11.52 -10.34
CA SER A 217 -14.84 10.56 -10.89
C SER A 217 -14.43 9.14 -10.56
N GLU A 218 -15.34 8.21 -10.82
CA GLU A 218 -15.05 6.77 -10.70
C GLU A 218 -13.81 6.38 -11.52
N PRO A 219 -12.80 5.74 -10.90
CA PRO A 219 -11.63 5.21 -11.57
C PRO A 219 -11.94 4.19 -12.66
N GLY A 220 -11.08 4.10 -13.66
CA GLY A 220 -11.21 3.12 -14.74
C GLY A 220 -11.40 1.68 -14.21
N SER A 221 -12.43 1.00 -14.70
CA SER A 221 -12.76 -0.39 -14.36
C SER A 221 -12.88 -0.66 -12.86
N PHE A 222 -13.16 0.35 -12.03
CA PHE A 222 -13.15 0.26 -10.56
C PHE A 222 -13.83 -1.00 -10.04
N ASN A 223 -14.99 -1.36 -10.60
CA ASN A 223 -15.78 -2.51 -10.16
C ASN A 223 -16.37 -3.36 -11.30
N THR A 224 -15.82 -3.28 -12.52
CA THR A 224 -16.32 -4.07 -13.67
C THR A 224 -16.29 -5.57 -13.37
N SER A 225 -17.37 -6.29 -13.67
CA SER A 225 -17.56 -7.72 -13.35
C SER A 225 -17.49 -8.06 -11.85
N SER A 226 -17.70 -7.09 -10.96
CA SER A 226 -17.84 -7.34 -9.52
C SER A 226 -19.29 -7.66 -9.15
N GLY A 227 -19.51 -8.13 -7.91
CA GLY A 227 -20.85 -8.39 -7.38
C GLY A 227 -21.71 -7.13 -7.19
N PHE A 228 -21.13 -5.91 -7.30
CA PHE A 228 -21.84 -4.64 -7.15
C PHE A 228 -21.73 -3.69 -8.36
N GLU A 229 -21.26 -4.17 -9.52
CA GLU A 229 -21.01 -3.35 -10.72
C GLU A 229 -22.15 -2.37 -11.06
N ASN A 230 -23.40 -2.84 -10.94
CA ASN A 230 -24.61 -2.08 -11.29
C ASN A 230 -25.37 -1.55 -10.07
N ASN A 231 -24.72 -1.39 -8.92
CA ASN A 231 -25.36 -0.95 -7.68
C ASN A 231 -24.82 0.42 -7.22
N GLU A 232 -25.42 1.49 -7.74
CA GLU A 232 -25.06 2.88 -7.41
C GLU A 232 -25.18 3.19 -5.90
N ALA A 233 -26.11 2.54 -5.19
CA ALA A 233 -26.30 2.78 -3.76
C ALA A 233 -25.13 2.31 -2.90
N TYR A 234 -24.25 1.46 -3.44
CA TYR A 234 -23.08 0.94 -2.73
C TYR A 234 -21.80 1.66 -3.14
N GLN A 235 -21.84 2.59 -4.11
CA GLN A 235 -20.65 3.26 -4.63
C GLN A 235 -20.06 4.27 -3.66
N PRO A 236 -18.72 4.47 -3.66
CA PRO A 236 -18.08 5.57 -2.94
C PRO A 236 -18.56 6.95 -3.39
N LYS A 237 -18.32 7.95 -2.55
CA LYS A 237 -18.49 9.35 -2.90
C LYS A 237 -17.23 9.87 -3.56
N TRP A 238 -17.25 10.00 -4.88
CA TRP A 238 -16.14 10.50 -5.69
C TRP A 238 -16.10 12.02 -5.72
N GLY A 239 -14.97 12.63 -5.40
CA GLY A 239 -14.70 14.05 -5.60
C GLY A 239 -15.47 14.98 -4.65
N GLU A 240 -16.27 14.42 -3.75
CA GLU A 240 -16.92 15.18 -2.68
C GLU A 240 -15.91 15.50 -1.58
N THR A 241 -15.92 16.74 -1.07
CA THR A 241 -15.10 17.11 0.08
C THR A 241 -15.54 16.27 1.28
N CYS A 242 -14.60 15.58 1.90
CA CYS A 242 -14.90 14.82 3.11
C CYS A 242 -15.28 15.81 4.20
N SER A 243 -16.57 15.89 4.52
CA SER A 243 -17.01 16.61 5.71
C SER A 243 -16.42 15.87 6.89
N GLN A 244 -15.28 16.35 7.38
CA GLN A 244 -14.74 15.96 8.67
C GLN A 244 -15.88 16.19 9.65
N SER A 245 -16.55 15.10 10.06
CA SER A 245 -17.47 15.15 11.17
C SER A 245 -16.62 15.31 12.42
N ASN A 246 -16.11 16.52 12.61
CA ASN A 246 -15.57 16.92 13.89
C ASN A 246 -16.78 16.93 14.84
N PRO A 247 -16.90 15.99 15.80
CA PRO A 247 -18.10 15.90 16.64
C PRO A 247 -18.22 17.08 17.62
N ASP A 248 -17.30 18.04 17.55
CA ASP A 248 -17.06 19.06 18.57
C ASP A 248 -17.23 20.49 18.01
N SER A 249 -18.37 20.74 17.36
CA SER A 249 -18.89 22.11 17.27
C SER A 249 -20.41 22.09 17.33
N SER A 250 -20.93 22.11 18.56
CA SER A 250 -22.27 22.60 18.82
C SER A 250 -22.31 24.09 18.49
N ASP A 251 -22.66 24.45 17.25
CA ASP A 251 -23.02 25.82 16.95
C ASP A 251 -24.54 25.99 17.14
N HIS A 252 -24.86 26.61 18.27
CA HIS A 252 -26.16 27.13 18.60
C HIS A 252 -26.43 28.37 17.75
N SER A 253 -27.44 28.32 16.88
CA SER A 253 -28.18 29.53 16.52
C SER A 253 -29.64 29.22 16.24
N ASP A 254 -30.42 29.10 17.30
CA ASP A 254 -31.85 29.38 17.26
C ASP A 254 -32.02 30.89 17.00
N HIS A 255 -32.61 31.24 15.87
CA HIS A 255 -33.06 32.60 15.59
C HIS A 255 -34.43 32.81 16.23
N GLU A 256 -34.46 33.41 17.42
CA GLU A 256 -35.64 34.07 17.97
C GLU A 256 -35.56 35.59 17.79
N ASP A 257 -36.68 36.15 17.34
CA ASP A 257 -37.05 37.57 17.29
C ASP A 257 -36.77 38.30 18.61
N VAL A 258 -36.12 39.47 18.58
CA VAL A 258 -36.33 40.50 19.61
C VAL A 258 -36.32 41.91 19.03
N HIS A 259 -37.41 42.60 19.37
CA HIS A 259 -37.74 44.00 19.18
C HIS A 259 -36.65 45.02 19.58
N HIS A 260 -36.60 46.11 18.81
CA HIS A 260 -36.01 47.39 19.17
C HIS A 260 -36.59 47.97 20.48
N HIS A 261 -35.70 48.36 21.40
CA HIS A 261 -35.90 49.54 22.23
C HIS A 261 -34.55 50.15 22.59
N GLU A 262 -34.37 51.42 22.21
CA GLU A 262 -33.31 52.31 22.65
C GLU A 262 -33.48 52.64 24.14
N ASP A 263 -32.37 52.81 24.87
CA ASP A 263 -32.15 54.01 25.70
C ASP A 263 -30.70 54.11 26.21
N GLN A 264 -30.24 55.36 26.27
CA GLN A 264 -28.91 55.87 26.60
C GLN A 264 -28.60 55.82 28.10
N TYR A 265 -27.31 55.80 28.49
CA TYR A 265 -26.59 56.89 29.21
C TYR A 265 -25.23 56.45 29.83
N ASP A 266 -24.22 57.31 29.56
CA ASP A 266 -23.09 57.80 30.38
C ASP A 266 -21.83 57.00 30.83
N HIS A 267 -20.68 57.61 30.44
CA HIS A 267 -19.44 57.97 31.17
C HIS A 267 -18.67 56.91 32.00
N ALA A 268 -17.34 56.92 32.17
CA ALA A 268 -16.14 57.58 31.64
C ALA A 268 -14.91 56.91 32.34
N ASN A 269 -13.70 57.24 31.87
CA ASN A 269 -12.39 57.14 32.56
C ASN A 269 -11.71 55.76 32.67
N GLU A 270 -10.38 55.61 32.68
CA GLU A 270 -9.18 56.36 32.25
C GLU A 270 -7.96 55.49 32.67
N HIS A 271 -6.80 55.67 32.02
CA HIS A 271 -5.44 55.18 32.39
C HIS A 271 -5.12 53.67 32.17
N GLY A 272 -3.92 53.26 31.72
CA GLY A 272 -2.70 53.95 31.36
C GLY A 272 -1.54 52.96 31.04
N TYR A 273 -0.72 53.35 30.07
CA TYR A 273 0.74 53.25 29.95
C TYR A 273 1.58 51.95 30.05
N HIS A 274 2.50 51.86 29.06
CA HIS A 274 3.82 51.21 28.96
C HIS A 274 3.87 49.67 28.77
N GLY A 275 4.68 49.11 27.86
CA GLY A 275 5.81 49.66 27.12
C GLY A 275 6.28 48.74 25.97
N GLN A 276 7.09 49.34 25.11
CA GLN A 276 7.67 48.84 23.86
C GLN A 276 8.59 47.62 24.02
N SER A 277 8.67 46.79 22.98
CA SER A 277 9.98 46.50 22.37
C SER A 277 9.80 46.02 20.93
N ASP A 278 10.47 46.75 20.06
CA ASP A 278 10.64 46.59 18.62
C ASP A 278 11.18 45.21 18.21
N HIS A 279 10.77 44.71 17.05
CA HIS A 279 11.67 44.26 15.98
C HIS A 279 10.87 43.97 14.69
N ASP A 280 10.77 44.99 13.83
CA ASP A 280 10.67 44.82 12.38
C ASP A 280 11.99 44.21 11.87
N PHE A 281 11.93 43.26 10.93
CA PHE A 281 12.40 43.45 9.54
C PHE A 281 12.47 42.11 8.78
N ASP A 282 11.65 42.07 7.72
CA ASP A 282 11.90 41.62 6.36
C ASP A 282 12.34 40.18 6.00
N ILE A 283 11.38 39.55 5.32
CA ILE A 283 11.50 38.53 4.30
C ILE A 283 12.23 39.09 3.06
N PRO A 284 13.18 38.37 2.46
CA PRO A 284 13.54 38.59 1.06
C PRO A 284 12.98 37.45 0.17
N SER A 285 12.11 37.86 -0.75
CA SER A 285 11.81 37.17 -2.01
C SER A 285 12.89 37.45 -3.06
N ALA A 286 13.31 36.42 -3.81
CA ALA A 286 13.87 36.54 -5.16
C ALA A 286 13.65 35.19 -5.85
N ASN A 287 12.69 35.03 -6.76
CA ASN A 287 12.66 35.36 -8.19
C ASN A 287 13.68 34.65 -9.08
N GLU A 288 13.09 33.89 -10.03
CA GLU A 288 13.41 33.79 -11.47
C GLU A 288 14.74 33.16 -11.91
N ASN A 289 14.61 32.05 -12.65
CA ASN A 289 15.36 31.83 -13.88
C ASN A 289 14.47 31.09 -14.89
N GLU A 290 13.98 31.86 -15.86
CA GLU A 290 13.47 31.38 -17.14
C GLU A 290 14.63 30.89 -18.00
N HIS A 291 14.48 29.71 -18.62
CA HIS A 291 15.16 29.41 -19.88
C HIS A 291 14.15 28.89 -20.90
N ASP A 292 13.88 29.80 -21.82
CA ASP A 292 13.25 29.67 -23.12
C ASP A 292 14.03 28.69 -24.02
N HIS A 293 13.31 27.73 -24.61
CA HIS A 293 13.61 27.28 -25.96
C HIS A 293 12.32 26.82 -26.65
N SER A 294 11.81 27.73 -27.47
CA SER A 294 10.88 27.47 -28.56
C SER A 294 11.47 26.53 -29.62
N ASP A 295 10.68 25.59 -30.11
CA ASP A 295 10.72 25.17 -31.52
C ASP A 295 9.30 24.83 -32.00
N HIS A 296 8.88 25.53 -33.06
CA HIS A 296 7.72 25.22 -33.90
C HIS A 296 8.03 24.04 -34.82
N TYR A 297 7.04 23.21 -35.17
CA TYR A 297 6.69 22.91 -36.58
C TYR A 297 5.38 22.08 -36.70
N THR A 298 4.38 22.73 -37.31
CA THR A 298 3.30 22.29 -38.25
C THR A 298 2.47 21.00 -38.09
N HIS A 299 1.15 21.23 -38.21
CA HIS A 299 0.04 20.37 -38.68
C HIS A 299 0.35 19.45 -39.88
N GLU A 300 -0.21 18.23 -39.84
CA GLU A 300 -0.86 17.58 -40.99
C GLU A 300 -1.87 16.53 -40.49
N GLU A 301 -3.09 16.56 -41.05
CA GLU A 301 -4.13 15.53 -40.92
C GLU A 301 -3.77 14.33 -41.81
N ASP A 302 -3.99 13.08 -41.36
CA ASP A 302 -4.70 12.10 -42.19
C ASP A 302 -5.18 10.83 -41.46
N HIS A 303 -6.19 10.22 -42.08
CA HIS A 303 -7.06 9.15 -41.65
C HIS A 303 -6.46 7.73 -41.46
N ASN A 304 -6.98 7.02 -40.45
CA ASN A 304 -7.54 5.66 -40.50
C ASN A 304 -6.77 4.55 -41.30
N LYS A 305 -6.08 3.63 -40.60
CA LYS A 305 -6.33 2.16 -40.64
C LYS A 305 -5.22 1.32 -39.99
N HIS A 306 -5.69 0.21 -39.42
CA HIS A 306 -5.03 -1.07 -39.15
C HIS A 306 -4.08 -1.21 -37.96
N PHE A 307 -4.64 -1.79 -36.90
CA PHE A 307 -3.93 -2.58 -35.90
C PHE A 307 -3.17 -3.74 -36.57
N HIS A 308 -1.85 -3.68 -36.49
CA HIS A 308 -0.98 -4.85 -36.54
C HIS A 308 -0.25 -4.93 -35.21
N TYR A 309 -0.40 -6.07 -34.55
CA TYR A 309 0.37 -6.43 -33.36
C TYR A 309 1.84 -6.54 -33.77
N HIS A 310 2.67 -5.65 -33.26
CA HIS A 310 4.11 -5.84 -33.21
C HIS A 310 4.45 -6.38 -31.83
N GLU A 311 5.03 -7.58 -31.81
CA GLU A 311 5.81 -8.10 -30.69
C GLU A 311 6.96 -7.11 -30.45
N GLU A 312 6.96 -6.42 -29.30
CA GLU A 312 8.11 -5.65 -28.88
C GLU A 312 9.11 -6.57 -28.19
N ASP A 313 10.28 -6.66 -28.82
CA ASP A 313 11.48 -7.29 -28.33
C ASP A 313 11.88 -6.72 -26.97
N ASN A 314 12.05 -7.63 -26.03
CA ASN A 314 12.52 -7.40 -24.68
C ASN A 314 14.00 -6.95 -24.73
N HIS A 315 14.25 -5.65 -24.84
CA HIS A 315 15.58 -5.09 -24.61
C HIS A 315 15.87 -5.15 -23.11
N SER A 316 16.64 -6.17 -22.73
CA SER A 316 17.26 -6.28 -21.42
C SER A 316 18.38 -5.25 -21.32
N GLU A 317 18.22 -4.28 -20.41
CA GLU A 317 19.33 -3.46 -19.96
C GLU A 317 20.27 -4.34 -19.12
N GLU A 318 21.46 -4.62 -19.66
CA GLU A 318 22.57 -5.22 -18.94
C GLU A 318 23.05 -4.26 -17.84
N TYR A 319 22.68 -4.53 -16.58
CA TYR A 319 23.43 -4.03 -15.44
C TYR A 319 24.72 -4.87 -15.31
N SER A 320 25.85 -4.30 -15.72
CA SER A 320 27.16 -4.85 -15.42
C SER A 320 27.52 -4.53 -13.96
N ASP A 321 27.22 -5.44 -13.04
CA ASP A 321 27.94 -5.51 -11.76
C ASP A 321 29.04 -6.55 -11.89
N SER A 322 30.24 -6.06 -12.18
CA SER A 322 31.47 -6.83 -12.15
C SER A 322 31.92 -7.04 -10.71
N ASP A 323 31.22 -7.91 -9.99
CA ASP A 323 31.74 -8.56 -8.79
C ASP A 323 31.31 -10.03 -8.86
N GLU A 324 32.18 -10.87 -9.42
CA GLU A 324 32.01 -12.33 -9.34
C GLU A 324 31.98 -12.74 -7.85
N PRO A 325 30.88 -13.32 -7.33
CA PRO A 325 30.91 -13.89 -6.01
C PRO A 325 31.72 -15.18 -6.04
N LEU A 326 32.66 -15.30 -5.10
CA LEU A 326 33.43 -16.52 -4.87
C LEU A 326 32.47 -17.70 -4.71
N GLN A 327 32.57 -18.65 -5.65
CA GLN A 327 31.94 -19.96 -5.57
C GLN A 327 32.40 -20.66 -4.29
N ILE A 328 31.56 -20.66 -3.24
CA ILE A 328 31.74 -21.57 -2.12
C ILE A 328 31.34 -22.95 -2.63
N ASN A 329 32.35 -23.71 -3.04
CA ASN A 329 32.21 -25.14 -3.32
C ASN A 329 31.66 -25.83 -2.07
N ILE A 330 30.41 -26.29 -2.17
CA ILE A 330 29.79 -27.20 -1.23
C ILE A 330 30.54 -28.54 -1.37
N LEU A 331 31.55 -28.76 -0.52
CA LEU A 331 32.09 -30.10 -0.32
C LEU A 331 31.23 -30.80 0.74
N GLN A 332 30.83 -32.03 0.38
CA GLN A 332 29.90 -32.93 1.06
C GLN A 332 30.19 -33.16 2.55
#